data_AF-A0A8T4J4K2-F1
#
_entry.id   AF-A0A8T4J4K2-F1
#
_cell.length_a   1.000
_cell.length_b   1.000
_cell.length_c   1.000
_cell.angle_alpha   90.00
_cell.angle_beta   90.00
_cell.angle_gamma   90.00
#
_symmetry.space_group_name_H-M   'P 1'
#
loop_
_entity.id
_entity.type
_entity.pdbx_description
1 polymer ?
#
loop_
_entity_poly.entity_id
_entity_poly.type
_entity_poly.pdbx_seq_one_letter_code
_entity_poly.pdbx_strand_id
1 'polypeptide(L)'
;YSVREAAERQRKELQYIGDLDHSWGGAGKARNGGWYDNWVTAKTAATMAYYDRADVPLHHELADTFTVCDAYHSSIHTSTSPNRNHLVSGWTGFEPGDKGRAVNNDCYDEDDHPGYGWTTYAERLEKAGVSWRVYQEWDNFTDNNLEFFASFKAVMAKALAKVDGVANMTAYYGKLAD
;
A
#
# COMPACT_ATOMS: atom_id res chain seq x y z
N TYR A 1 -1.68 7.38 23.18
CA TYR A 1 -2.49 8.54 23.61
C TYR A 1 -3.62 8.75 22.61
N SER A 2 -4.72 9.42 22.99
CA SER A 2 -5.84 9.62 22.06
C SER A 2 -5.41 10.43 20.84
N VAL A 3 -5.78 9.97 19.64
CA VAL A 3 -5.56 10.75 18.40
C VAL A 3 -6.38 12.04 18.43
N ARG A 4 -7.60 12.02 18.97
CA ARG A 4 -8.44 13.22 19.10
C ARG A 4 -7.78 14.32 19.89
N GLU A 5 -7.31 14.01 21.08
CA GLU A 5 -6.60 14.98 21.93
C GLU A 5 -5.30 15.49 21.26
N ALA A 6 -4.64 14.64 20.47
CA ALA A 6 -3.46 15.05 19.71
C ALA A 6 -3.81 15.99 18.55
N ALA A 7 -4.87 15.68 17.80
CA ALA A 7 -5.37 16.47 16.69
C ALA A 7 -5.86 17.85 17.16
N GLU A 8 -6.63 17.90 18.25
CA GLU A 8 -7.09 19.15 18.87
C GLU A 8 -5.92 20.06 19.29
N ARG A 9 -4.92 19.49 19.99
CA ARG A 9 -3.72 20.24 20.40
C ARG A 9 -2.93 20.78 19.22
N GLN A 10 -2.87 20.02 18.13
CA GLN A 10 -2.15 20.41 16.90
C GLN A 10 -3.01 21.25 15.95
N ARG A 11 -4.30 21.46 16.24
CA ARG A 11 -5.29 22.09 15.35
C ARG A 11 -5.30 21.43 13.96
N LYS A 12 -5.29 20.10 13.93
CA LYS A 12 -5.35 19.29 12.72
C LYS A 12 -6.64 18.50 12.66
N GLU A 13 -6.97 18.03 11.46
CA GLU A 13 -8.09 17.10 11.27
C GLU A 13 -7.75 15.74 11.87
N LEU A 14 -8.71 15.18 12.63
CA LEU A 14 -8.60 13.87 13.28
C LEU A 14 -8.29 12.74 12.29
N GLN A 15 -8.80 12.86 11.06
CA GLN A 15 -8.65 11.88 9.99
C GLN A 15 -7.30 11.99 9.28
N TYR A 16 -6.56 13.07 9.48
CA TYR A 16 -5.28 13.32 8.83
C TYR A 16 -4.13 13.25 9.84
N ILE A 17 -3.80 12.03 10.25
CA ILE A 17 -2.63 11.75 11.06
C ILE A 17 -1.39 11.57 10.19
N GLY A 18 -0.25 12.03 10.68
CA GLY A 18 1.02 11.86 9.97
C GLY A 18 1.43 10.40 9.86
N ASP A 19 2.14 10.08 8.77
CA ASP A 19 2.71 8.77 8.53
C ASP A 19 3.80 8.41 9.57
N LEU A 20 3.97 7.11 9.79
CA LEU A 20 5.04 6.53 10.61
C LEU A 20 5.91 5.64 9.73
N ASP A 21 7.20 5.56 10.07
CA ASP A 21 8.12 4.66 9.38
C ASP A 21 7.54 3.25 9.30
N HIS A 22 7.26 2.79 8.08
CA HIS A 22 6.75 1.47 7.76
C HIS A 22 7.71 0.72 6.82
N SER A 23 8.99 1.12 6.78
CA SER A 23 10.05 0.42 6.02
C SER A 23 10.40 -0.94 6.60
N TRP A 24 11.05 -1.79 5.79
CA TRP A 24 11.64 -3.07 6.24
C TRP A 24 12.54 -2.90 7.47
N GLY A 25 13.44 -1.90 7.41
CA GLY A 25 14.39 -1.61 8.48
C GLY A 25 13.71 -1.13 9.76
N GLY A 26 12.77 -0.20 9.64
CA GLY A 26 12.00 0.34 10.77
C GLY A 26 11.11 -0.71 11.44
N ALA A 27 10.40 -1.50 10.65
CA ALA A 27 9.57 -2.58 11.14
C ALA A 27 10.39 -3.69 11.83
N GLY A 28 11.55 -4.06 11.26
CA GLY A 28 12.49 -4.99 11.89
C GLY A 28 12.98 -4.51 13.26
N LYS A 29 13.36 -3.23 13.37
CA LYS A 29 13.76 -2.61 14.64
C LYS A 29 12.63 -2.58 15.67
N ALA A 30 11.40 -2.26 15.25
CA ALA A 30 10.24 -2.22 16.13
C ALA A 30 9.88 -3.62 16.67
N ARG A 31 9.94 -4.64 15.79
CA ARG A 31 9.69 -6.05 16.17
C ARG A 31 10.70 -6.58 17.19
N ASN A 32 11.93 -6.05 17.18
CA ASN A 32 13.02 -6.37 18.10
C ASN A 32 13.16 -7.89 18.35
N GLY A 33 13.48 -8.67 17.32
CA GLY A 33 13.67 -10.11 17.46
C GLY A 33 12.41 -10.92 17.86
N GLY A 34 11.22 -10.30 17.87
CA GLY A 34 9.97 -10.92 18.29
C GLY A 34 9.46 -10.48 19.66
N TRP A 35 10.19 -9.61 20.37
CA TRP A 35 9.76 -9.04 21.65
C TRP A 35 8.67 -7.97 21.51
N TYR A 36 8.56 -7.34 20.34
CA TYR A 36 7.57 -6.29 20.05
C TYR A 36 7.55 -5.13 21.06
N ASP A 37 8.71 -4.76 21.61
CA ASP A 37 8.87 -3.79 22.71
C ASP A 37 9.62 -2.52 22.31
N ASN A 38 10.03 -2.37 21.04
CA ASN A 38 10.90 -1.27 20.60
C ASN A 38 10.22 -0.28 19.65
N TRP A 39 8.88 -0.21 19.66
CA TRP A 39 8.10 0.59 18.73
C TRP A 39 8.36 2.09 18.82
N VAL A 40 8.39 2.67 20.03
CA VAL A 40 8.56 4.12 20.21
C VAL A 40 9.93 4.60 19.73
N THR A 41 10.99 3.85 20.03
CA THR A 41 12.35 4.16 19.58
C THR A 41 12.48 4.02 18.07
N ALA A 42 11.83 3.01 17.48
CA ALA A 42 11.92 2.74 16.05
C ALA A 42 11.04 3.67 15.19
N LYS A 43 9.84 4.04 15.67
CA LYS A 43 8.78 4.69 14.87
C LYS A 43 8.16 5.93 15.53
N THR A 44 8.77 6.47 16.59
CA THR A 44 8.29 7.60 17.42
C THR A 44 7.12 7.26 18.35
N ALA A 45 6.82 8.17 19.29
CA ALA A 45 5.73 8.03 20.26
C ALA A 45 4.33 7.96 19.61
N ALA A 46 4.18 8.45 18.38
CA ALA A 46 2.90 8.41 17.66
C ALA A 46 2.43 6.97 17.34
N THR A 47 3.33 5.98 17.35
CA THR A 47 2.95 4.56 17.21
C THR A 47 2.06 4.03 18.34
N MET A 48 2.00 4.75 19.48
CA MET A 48 1.16 4.40 20.63
C MET A 48 -0.16 5.19 20.63
N ALA A 49 -0.44 5.95 19.57
CA ALA A 49 -1.69 6.65 19.41
C ALA A 49 -2.83 5.67 19.12
N TYR A 50 -4.04 5.98 19.57
CA TYR A 50 -5.22 5.16 19.33
C TYR A 50 -6.44 6.02 19.05
N TYR A 51 -7.35 5.48 18.24
CA TYR A 51 -8.69 6.00 18.03
C TYR A 51 -9.67 5.35 19.02
N ASP A 52 -10.73 6.07 19.38
CA ASP A 52 -11.88 5.53 20.09
C ASP A 52 -13.10 5.35 19.17
N ARG A 53 -14.20 4.82 19.72
CA ARG A 53 -15.42 4.56 18.94
C ARG A 53 -16.02 5.81 18.30
N ALA A 54 -15.92 6.95 18.98
CA ALA A 54 -16.46 8.21 18.49
C ALA A 54 -15.54 8.85 17.43
N ASP A 55 -14.28 8.43 17.34
CA ASP A 55 -13.35 8.88 16.28
C ASP A 55 -13.62 8.22 14.93
N VAL A 56 -13.95 6.92 14.94
CA VAL A 56 -14.18 6.11 13.73
C VAL A 56 -15.51 5.34 13.79
N PRO A 57 -16.65 6.04 13.94
CA PRO A 57 -17.95 5.42 14.23
C PRO A 57 -18.38 4.41 13.15
N LEU A 58 -18.17 4.71 11.86
CA LEU A 58 -18.50 3.80 10.77
C LEU A 58 -17.79 2.43 10.90
N HIS A 59 -16.51 2.42 11.25
CA HIS A 59 -15.74 1.18 11.40
C HIS A 59 -16.26 0.34 12.57
N HIS A 60 -16.69 1.01 13.64
CA HIS A 60 -17.27 0.33 14.79
C HIS A 60 -18.69 -0.20 14.52
N GLU A 61 -19.51 0.51 13.76
CA GLU A 61 -20.81 -0.03 13.31
C GLU A 61 -20.63 -1.28 12.43
N LEU A 62 -19.63 -1.29 11.54
CA LEU A 62 -19.28 -2.48 10.76
C LEU A 62 -18.81 -3.64 11.65
N ALA A 63 -17.96 -3.36 12.64
CA ALA A 63 -17.46 -4.35 13.58
C ALA A 63 -18.56 -4.94 14.49
N ASP A 64 -19.56 -4.13 14.86
CA ASP A 64 -20.69 -4.59 15.66
C ASP A 64 -21.71 -5.39 14.83
N THR A 65 -21.79 -5.12 13.52
CA THR A 65 -22.75 -5.77 12.61
C THR A 65 -22.22 -7.07 12.03
N PHE A 66 -20.91 -7.14 11.74
CA PHE A 66 -20.27 -8.25 11.03
C PHE A 66 -19.17 -8.91 11.87
N THR A 67 -18.67 -10.05 11.38
CA THR A 67 -17.57 -10.75 12.04
C THR A 67 -16.24 -10.00 11.87
N VAL A 68 -15.52 -9.86 12.98
CA VAL A 68 -14.15 -9.35 12.99
C VAL A 68 -13.16 -10.51 13.08
N CYS A 69 -12.14 -10.49 12.23
CA CYS A 69 -10.97 -11.36 12.33
C CYS A 69 -9.86 -10.62 13.10
N ASP A 70 -9.87 -10.69 14.43
CA ASP A 70 -8.94 -9.95 15.31
C ASP A 70 -7.51 -10.52 15.32
N ALA A 71 -7.29 -11.69 14.71
CA ALA A 71 -5.98 -12.27 14.41
C ALA A 71 -5.59 -12.11 12.93
N TYR A 72 -6.01 -11.03 12.27
CA TYR A 72 -5.59 -10.68 10.91
C TYR A 72 -4.29 -9.86 10.93
N HIS A 73 -3.32 -10.24 10.10
CA HIS A 73 -1.99 -9.61 10.06
C HIS A 73 -1.60 -9.23 8.63
N SER A 74 -0.79 -8.19 8.49
CA SER A 74 -0.04 -7.95 7.26
C SER A 74 0.79 -9.16 6.90
N SER A 75 0.98 -9.42 5.60
CA SER A 75 1.72 -10.59 5.14
C SER A 75 3.18 -10.56 5.58
N ILE A 76 3.78 -9.36 5.59
CA ILE A 76 5.13 -9.11 6.09
C ILE A 76 5.25 -7.74 6.75
N HIS A 77 6.14 -7.64 7.74
CA HIS A 77 6.46 -6.40 8.46
C HIS A 77 7.36 -5.50 7.60
N THR A 78 6.76 -4.79 6.63
CA THR A 78 7.49 -3.92 5.69
C THR A 78 6.58 -2.90 4.99
N SER A 79 7.14 -2.19 4.02
CA SER A 79 6.48 -1.18 3.18
C SER A 79 5.20 -1.65 2.48
N THR A 80 4.52 -0.68 1.86
CA THR A 80 3.24 -0.82 1.16
C THR A 80 3.26 -1.84 0.04
N SER A 81 4.13 -1.66 -0.97
CA SER A 81 4.11 -2.47 -2.19
C SER A 81 4.30 -3.97 -1.92
N PRO A 82 5.23 -4.42 -1.07
CA PRO A 82 5.38 -5.85 -0.79
C PRO A 82 4.15 -6.50 -0.14
N ASN A 83 3.40 -5.78 0.71
CA ASN A 83 2.15 -6.30 1.27
C ASN A 83 1.03 -6.34 0.22
N ARG A 84 0.97 -5.34 -0.67
CA ARG A 84 0.02 -5.33 -1.79
C ARG A 84 0.38 -6.38 -2.85
N ASN A 85 1.66 -6.74 -3.03
CA ASN A 85 2.09 -7.89 -3.84
C ASN A 85 1.45 -9.18 -3.34
N HIS A 86 1.41 -9.40 -2.02
CA HIS A 86 0.70 -10.52 -1.44
C HIS A 86 -0.81 -10.47 -1.70
N LEU A 87 -1.44 -9.28 -1.62
CA LEU A 87 -2.86 -9.13 -1.95
C LEU A 87 -3.15 -9.52 -3.42
N VAL A 88 -2.36 -9.06 -4.37
CA VAL A 88 -2.63 -9.24 -5.81
C VAL A 88 -2.05 -10.52 -6.40
N SER A 89 -1.13 -11.20 -5.73
CA SER A 89 -0.44 -12.39 -6.28
C SER A 89 -0.19 -13.51 -5.28
N GLY A 90 -0.44 -13.30 -3.98
CA GLY A 90 -0.13 -14.25 -2.91
C GLY A 90 1.35 -14.31 -2.53
N TRP A 91 2.21 -13.51 -3.16
CA TRP A 91 3.66 -13.58 -2.99
C TRP A 91 4.33 -12.22 -3.17
N THR A 92 5.40 -11.95 -2.40
CA THR A 92 6.37 -10.91 -2.75
C THR A 92 7.72 -11.54 -3.09
N GLY A 93 8.22 -11.22 -4.28
CA GLY A 93 9.35 -11.90 -4.89
C GLY A 93 10.67 -11.16 -4.71
N PHE A 94 11.34 -10.98 -5.85
CA PHE A 94 12.62 -10.32 -5.95
C PHE A 94 12.47 -9.07 -6.81
N GLU A 95 13.25 -8.05 -6.49
CA GLU A 95 13.41 -6.89 -7.33
C GLU A 95 14.09 -7.29 -8.66
N PRO A 96 13.67 -6.72 -9.80
CA PRO A 96 14.31 -6.98 -11.09
C PRO A 96 15.80 -6.61 -11.10
N GLY A 97 16.61 -7.37 -11.84
CA GLY A 97 18.04 -7.08 -12.00
C GLY A 97 18.91 -7.44 -10.80
N ASP A 98 18.60 -8.54 -10.11
CA ASP A 98 19.38 -9.09 -8.98
C ASP A 98 19.54 -8.15 -7.78
N LYS A 99 18.60 -7.21 -7.60
CA LYS A 99 18.59 -6.23 -6.49
C LYS A 99 18.12 -6.81 -5.15
N GLY A 100 17.85 -8.11 -5.07
CA GLY A 100 17.45 -8.81 -3.85
C GLY A 100 15.94 -8.91 -3.68
N ARG A 101 15.46 -9.03 -2.44
CA ARG A 101 14.03 -9.22 -2.14
C ARG A 101 13.25 -7.91 -2.31
N ALA A 102 12.04 -8.01 -2.87
CA ALA A 102 11.09 -6.90 -2.93
C ALA A 102 10.51 -6.62 -1.55
N VAL A 103 11.23 -5.82 -0.75
CA VAL A 103 10.89 -5.48 0.64
C VAL A 103 10.60 -4.00 0.86
N ASN A 104 10.89 -3.12 -0.10
CA ASN A 104 10.48 -1.72 -0.03
C ASN A 104 9.59 -1.36 -1.23
N ASN A 105 9.39 -0.06 -1.46
CA ASN A 105 8.55 0.46 -2.53
C ASN A 105 9.36 0.81 -3.79
N ASP A 106 10.41 0.04 -4.10
CA ASP A 106 11.29 0.28 -5.26
C ASP A 106 10.51 0.35 -6.59
N CYS A 107 9.37 -0.35 -6.67
CA CYS A 107 8.50 -0.31 -7.84
C CYS A 107 7.81 1.02 -8.11
N TYR A 108 7.84 1.97 -7.16
CA TYR A 108 7.31 3.33 -7.36
C TYR A 108 8.18 4.19 -8.27
N ASP A 109 9.41 3.74 -8.55
CA ASP A 109 10.25 4.31 -9.59
C ASP A 109 9.68 3.96 -10.97
N GLU A 110 8.65 4.71 -11.37
CA GLU A 110 7.84 4.39 -12.55
C GLU A 110 8.65 4.39 -13.85
N ASP A 111 9.67 5.25 -13.93
CA ASP A 111 10.52 5.43 -15.11
C ASP A 111 11.57 4.31 -15.24
N ASP A 112 12.20 3.90 -14.15
CA ASP A 112 13.34 2.96 -14.19
C ASP A 112 13.00 1.54 -13.74
N HIS A 113 11.89 1.32 -13.03
CA HIS A 113 11.50 -0.02 -12.57
C HIS A 113 10.79 -0.81 -13.68
N PRO A 114 11.37 -1.92 -14.19
CA PRO A 114 10.82 -2.65 -15.34
C PRO A 114 9.56 -3.46 -15.03
N GLY A 115 9.18 -3.53 -13.76
CA GLY A 115 8.01 -4.22 -13.26
C GLY A 115 8.31 -5.63 -12.77
N TYR A 116 7.46 -6.12 -11.87
CA TYR A 116 7.54 -7.48 -11.35
C TYR A 116 7.12 -8.50 -12.41
N GLY A 117 7.93 -9.56 -12.56
CA GLY A 117 7.77 -10.55 -13.63
C GLY A 117 6.91 -11.77 -13.27
N TRP A 118 6.34 -11.84 -12.07
CA TRP A 118 5.54 -12.99 -11.64
C TRP A 118 4.05 -12.79 -11.86
N THR A 119 3.31 -13.90 -11.87
CA THR A 119 1.89 -13.91 -12.22
C THR A 119 1.01 -13.41 -11.07
N THR A 120 0.11 -12.48 -11.39
CA THR A 120 -0.94 -11.93 -10.53
C THR A 120 -2.21 -12.80 -10.52
N TYR A 121 -3.09 -12.57 -9.55
CA TYR A 121 -4.41 -13.18 -9.50
C TYR A 121 -5.32 -12.68 -10.64
N ALA A 122 -5.17 -11.41 -11.04
CA ALA A 122 -5.89 -10.83 -12.18
C ALA A 122 -5.56 -11.56 -13.50
N GLU A 123 -4.29 -11.86 -13.77
CA GLU A 123 -3.89 -12.65 -14.95
C GLU A 123 -4.43 -14.09 -14.90
N ARG A 124 -4.58 -14.66 -13.69
CA ARG A 124 -5.21 -15.99 -13.54
C ARG A 124 -6.71 -15.95 -13.83
N LEU A 125 -7.42 -14.92 -13.37
CA LEU A 125 -8.83 -14.69 -13.70
C LEU A 125 -9.04 -14.49 -15.19
N GLU A 126 -8.21 -13.64 -15.82
CA GLU A 126 -8.23 -13.40 -17.26
C GLU A 126 -8.04 -14.70 -18.05
N LYS A 127 -7.01 -15.49 -17.71
CA LYS A 127 -6.75 -16.79 -18.35
C LYS A 127 -7.91 -17.78 -18.18
N ALA A 128 -8.63 -17.70 -17.07
CA ALA A 128 -9.80 -18.54 -16.79
C ALA A 128 -11.09 -18.04 -17.48
N GLY A 129 -11.04 -16.91 -18.19
CA GLY A 129 -12.23 -16.28 -18.78
C GLY A 129 -13.20 -15.69 -17.75
N VAL A 130 -12.71 -15.41 -16.53
CA VAL A 130 -13.50 -14.80 -15.46
C VAL A 130 -13.31 -13.29 -15.53
N SER A 131 -14.40 -12.54 -15.72
CA SER A 131 -14.35 -11.08 -15.77
C SER A 131 -13.92 -10.49 -14.44
N TRP A 132 -13.01 -9.53 -14.47
CA TRP A 132 -12.52 -8.80 -13.30
C TRP A 132 -12.33 -7.32 -13.64
N ARG A 133 -12.28 -6.47 -12.61
CA ARG A 133 -12.07 -5.02 -12.74
C ARG A 133 -11.33 -4.50 -11.52
N VAL A 134 -10.57 -3.42 -11.72
CA VAL A 134 -10.03 -2.59 -10.64
C VAL A 134 -10.90 -1.34 -10.54
N TYR A 135 -11.32 -1.01 -9.33
CA TYR A 135 -11.99 0.24 -9.01
C TYR A 135 -11.03 1.06 -8.18
N GLN A 136 -10.69 2.24 -8.68
CA GLN A 136 -9.78 3.18 -8.05
C GLN A 136 -10.29 4.61 -8.23
N GLU A 137 -9.82 5.52 -7.40
CA GLU A 137 -9.97 6.96 -7.59
C GLU A 137 -9.08 7.44 -8.77
N TRP A 138 -9.35 8.64 -9.27
CA TRP A 138 -8.48 9.42 -10.15
C TRP A 138 -7.07 9.55 -9.60
N ASP A 139 -6.93 9.87 -8.31
CA ASP A 139 -5.63 9.83 -7.64
C ASP A 139 -5.35 8.43 -7.11
N ASN A 140 -4.40 7.76 -7.76
CA ASN A 140 -3.99 6.41 -7.41
C ASN A 140 -3.09 6.37 -6.17
N PHE A 141 -2.37 7.44 -5.79
CA PHE A 141 -1.38 7.40 -4.68
C PHE A 141 -0.45 6.16 -4.65
N THR A 142 -0.14 5.55 -5.80
CA THR A 142 0.61 4.27 -5.91
C THR A 142 -0.05 3.06 -5.22
N ASP A 143 -1.38 3.08 -5.10
CA ASP A 143 -2.15 2.08 -4.40
C ASP A 143 -2.52 0.85 -5.26
N ASN A 144 -2.58 1.01 -6.58
CA ASN A 144 -2.86 -0.11 -7.48
C ASN A 144 -1.58 -0.89 -7.82
N ASN A 145 -1.20 -1.86 -6.99
CA ASN A 145 0.01 -2.65 -7.22
C ASN A 145 0.03 -3.45 -8.53
N LEU A 146 -1.10 -3.68 -9.21
CA LEU A 146 -1.09 -4.35 -10.51
C LEU A 146 -0.29 -3.55 -11.54
N GLU A 147 -0.27 -2.21 -11.44
CA GLU A 147 0.44 -1.33 -12.36
C GLU A 147 1.96 -1.57 -12.36
N PHE A 148 2.49 -2.09 -11.26
CA PHE A 148 3.92 -2.37 -11.08
C PHE A 148 4.35 -3.73 -11.64
N PHE A 149 3.47 -4.48 -12.28
CA PHE A 149 3.81 -5.75 -12.92
C PHE A 149 4.14 -5.53 -14.40
N ALA A 150 5.16 -6.25 -14.90
CA ALA A 150 5.67 -6.05 -16.26
C ALA A 150 4.59 -6.23 -17.34
N SER A 151 3.68 -7.20 -17.15
CA SER A 151 2.55 -7.43 -18.06
C SER A 151 1.57 -6.25 -18.09
N PHE A 152 1.27 -5.67 -16.93
CA PHE A 152 0.41 -4.50 -16.81
C PHE A 152 1.09 -3.23 -17.31
N LYS A 153 2.37 -3.00 -17.00
CA LYS A 153 3.16 -1.91 -17.60
C LYS A 153 3.10 -1.95 -19.13
N ALA A 154 3.23 -3.13 -19.73
CA ALA A 154 3.11 -3.29 -21.18
C ALA A 154 1.71 -2.97 -21.74
N VAL A 155 0.64 -3.28 -20.99
CA VAL A 155 -0.73 -2.90 -21.35
C VAL A 155 -0.93 -1.38 -21.22
N MET A 156 -0.48 -0.80 -20.11
CA MET A 156 -0.60 0.63 -19.83
C MET A 156 0.20 1.47 -20.83
N ALA A 157 1.42 1.07 -21.18
CA ALA A 157 2.20 1.74 -22.22
C ALA A 157 1.43 1.83 -23.56
N LYS A 158 0.71 0.78 -23.95
CA LYS A 158 -0.14 0.79 -25.16
C LYS A 158 -1.36 1.69 -25.01
N ALA A 159 -1.91 1.83 -23.80
CA ALA A 159 -3.02 2.72 -23.53
C ALA A 159 -2.57 4.19 -23.53
N LEU A 160 -1.47 4.49 -22.84
CA LEU A 160 -0.89 5.84 -22.71
C LEU A 160 -0.38 6.39 -24.04
N ALA A 161 0.08 5.55 -24.96
CA ALA A 161 0.43 5.98 -26.33
C ALA A 161 -0.73 6.67 -27.09
N LYS A 162 -1.96 6.59 -26.59
CA LYS A 162 -3.16 7.24 -27.14
C LYS A 162 -3.56 8.51 -26.38
N VAL A 163 -2.79 8.91 -25.37
CA VAL A 163 -3.09 10.04 -24.50
C VAL A 163 -2.00 11.09 -24.68
N ASP A 164 -2.38 12.26 -25.17
CA ASP A 164 -1.43 13.34 -25.43
C ASP A 164 -0.86 13.93 -24.13
N GLY A 165 0.46 14.09 -24.10
CA GLY A 165 1.17 14.81 -23.04
C GLY A 165 1.40 14.04 -21.74
N VAL A 166 1.31 12.71 -21.74
CA VAL A 166 1.63 11.86 -20.58
C VAL A 166 2.68 10.81 -20.97
N ALA A 167 3.76 10.71 -20.19
CA ALA A 167 4.85 9.78 -20.46
C ALA A 167 4.69 8.43 -19.73
N ASN A 168 4.03 8.44 -18.58
CA ASN A 168 3.88 7.29 -17.69
C ASN A 168 2.57 7.41 -16.88
N MET A 169 2.29 6.42 -16.03
CA MET A 169 1.06 6.38 -15.23
C MET A 169 1.02 7.50 -14.19
N THR A 170 2.14 7.85 -13.57
CA THR A 170 2.22 8.97 -12.61
C THR A 170 1.80 10.29 -13.26
N ALA A 171 2.31 10.59 -14.46
CA ALA A 171 1.93 11.78 -15.22
C ALA A 171 0.46 11.74 -15.65
N TYR A 172 -0.05 10.54 -15.98
CA TYR A 172 -1.46 10.36 -16.31
C TYR A 172 -2.39 10.65 -15.12
N TYR A 173 -2.10 10.10 -13.94
CA TYR A 173 -2.87 10.39 -12.73
C TYR A 173 -2.78 11.85 -12.31
N GLY A 174 -1.58 12.45 -12.38
CA GLY A 174 -1.41 13.88 -12.10
C GLY A 174 -2.28 14.76 -12.99
N LYS A 175 -2.34 14.44 -14.30
CA LYS A 175 -3.20 15.16 -15.26
C LYS A 175 -4.71 14.97 -14.99
N LEU A 176 -5.11 13.85 -14.40
CA LEU A 176 -6.52 13.58 -14.08
C LEU A 176 -6.96 14.24 -12.76
N ALA A 177 -6.04 14.46 -11.84
CA ALA A 177 -6.30 15.09 -10.56
C ALA A 177 -6.44 16.63 -10.64
N ASP A 178 -5.90 17.25 -11.71
CA ASP A 178 -6.03 18.68 -12.03
C ASP A 178 -7.42 19.05 -12.60
#